data_AF-I7ATI4-F1
#
_entry.id   AF-I7ATI4-F1
#
_cell.length_a   1.000
_cell.length_b   1.000
_cell.length_c   1.000
_cell.angle_alpha   90.00
_cell.angle_beta   90.00
_cell.angle_gamma   90.00
#
_symmetry.space_group_name_H-M   'P 1'
#
loop_
_entity.id
_entity.type
_entity.pdbx_description
1 polymer ?
#
loop_
_entity_poly.entity_id
_entity_poly.type
_entity_poly.pdbx_seq_one_letter_code
_entity_poly.pdbx_strand_id
1 'polypeptide(L)'
;MFDSEYFKSLLNETTALIANKVDEGSNGEEMEARIESNITTLKYLTRKITDEELRSKTLKRIDMLCAEPEVFEMNEVRNRAPGIRKSSEFSDRIERDILKYTKRLHGKVKEFMESVDVDSKVLGEVTDKMSRNLMGTSETLRSLKLKGRNIPALGILTSVMATFIVMYFVIRFL
;
A
#
# COMPACT_ATOMS: atom_id res chain seq x y z
N MET A 1 28.39 21.86 8.10
CA MET A 1 27.99 23.23 8.46
C MET A 1 26.60 23.49 7.88
N PHE A 2 25.71 24.13 8.63
CA PHE A 2 24.38 24.51 8.15
C PHE A 2 24.50 25.70 7.19
N ASP A 3 23.95 25.57 5.98
CA ASP A 3 23.93 26.64 4.99
C ASP A 3 22.61 27.41 5.09
N SER A 4 22.69 28.59 5.72
CA SER A 4 21.55 29.45 6.00
C SER A 4 20.99 30.11 4.73
N GLU A 5 21.84 30.38 3.73
CA GLU A 5 21.41 31.02 2.48
C GLU A 5 20.65 30.02 1.61
N TYR A 6 21.18 28.80 1.48
CA TYR A 6 20.50 27.71 0.77
C TYR A 6 19.16 27.37 1.42
N PHE A 7 19.13 27.27 2.76
CA PHE A 7 17.90 27.00 3.50
C PHE A 7 16.83 28.07 3.24
N LYS A 8 17.19 29.36 3.25
CA LYS A 8 16.26 30.46 2.97
C LYS A 8 15.79 30.47 1.51
N SER A 9 16.69 30.23 0.56
CA SER A 9 16.34 30.16 -0.86
C SER A 9 15.32 29.06 -1.13
N LEU A 10 15.60 27.86 -0.60
CA LEU A 10 14.73 26.69 -0.77
C LEU A 10 13.38 26.89 -0.08
N LEU A 11 13.35 27.52 1.09
CA LEU A 11 12.11 27.87 1.78
C LEU A 11 11.25 28.82 0.93
N ASN A 12 11.85 29.89 0.39
CA ASN A 12 11.15 30.86 -0.45
C ASN A 12 10.62 30.24 -1.74
N GLU A 13 11.42 29.39 -2.39
CA GLU A 13 11.01 28.67 -3.60
C GLU A 13 9.85 27.72 -3.31
N THR A 14 9.91 26.98 -2.20
CA THR A 14 8.84 26.07 -1.78
C THR A 14 7.55 26.84 -1.51
N THR A 15 7.63 27.98 -0.81
CA THR A 15 6.46 28.84 -0.56
C THR A 15 5.88 29.40 -1.87
N ALA A 16 6.72 29.78 -2.83
CA ALA A 16 6.27 30.25 -4.14
C ALA A 16 5.59 29.13 -4.95
N LEU A 17 6.13 27.91 -4.91
CA LEU A 17 5.53 26.74 -5.55
C LEU A 17 4.17 26.38 -4.93
N ILE A 18 4.05 26.42 -3.60
CA ILE A 18 2.79 26.17 -2.90
C ILE A 18 1.74 27.23 -3.26
N ALA A 19 2.12 28.52 -3.33
CA ALA A 19 1.21 29.60 -3.71
C ALA A 19 0.72 29.47 -5.16
N ASN A 20 1.61 29.09 -6.08
CA ASN A 20 1.29 28.94 -7.50
C ASN A 20 0.53 27.63 -7.82
N LYS A 21 0.54 26.64 -6.93
CA LYS A 21 -0.22 25.37 -7.07
C LYS A 21 -1.73 25.61 -7.17
N VAL A 22 -2.23 26.76 -6.71
CA VAL A 22 -3.65 27.13 -6.75
C VAL A 22 -4.13 27.48 -8.18
N ASP A 23 -3.23 27.88 -9.10
CA ASP A 23 -3.61 28.49 -10.39
C ASP A 23 -3.39 27.61 -11.65
N GLU A 24 -2.57 26.56 -11.63
CA GLU A 24 -2.18 25.82 -12.86
C GLU A 24 -2.59 24.34 -12.89
N GLY A 25 -3.74 24.05 -13.51
CA GLY A 25 -4.37 22.72 -13.60
C GLY A 25 -3.77 21.70 -14.59
N SER A 26 -2.50 21.78 -15.01
CA SER A 26 -1.91 20.75 -15.91
C SER A 26 -0.51 20.21 -15.58
N ASN A 27 0.22 20.81 -14.62
CA ASN A 27 1.53 20.33 -14.15
C ASN A 27 1.52 19.88 -12.67
N GLY A 28 0.34 19.56 -12.13
CA GLY A 28 0.13 19.32 -10.70
C GLY A 28 1.00 18.22 -10.09
N GLU A 29 1.22 17.10 -10.78
CA GLU A 29 2.02 15.99 -10.25
C GLU A 29 3.52 16.31 -10.15
N GLU A 30 4.08 16.97 -11.16
CA GLU A 30 5.50 17.37 -11.12
C GLU A 30 5.72 18.47 -10.08
N MET A 31 4.78 19.41 -9.98
CA MET A 31 4.83 20.48 -8.99
C MET A 31 4.71 19.93 -7.57
N GLU A 32 3.84 18.95 -7.35
CA GLU A 32 3.68 18.29 -6.05
C GLU A 32 4.95 17.54 -5.65
N ALA A 33 5.53 16.78 -6.58
CA ALA A 33 6.77 16.07 -6.35
C ALA A 33 7.94 17.02 -6.01
N ARG A 34 7.97 18.22 -6.61
CA ARG A 34 8.96 19.27 -6.29
C ARG A 34 8.74 19.86 -4.91
N ILE A 35 7.50 20.17 -4.55
CA ILE A 35 7.15 20.68 -3.22
C ILE A 35 7.54 19.67 -2.14
N GLU A 36 7.18 18.40 -2.32
CA GLU A 36 7.50 17.31 -1.39
C GLU A 36 9.02 17.11 -1.24
N SER A 37 9.75 17.15 -2.36
CA SER A 37 11.21 17.08 -2.38
C SER A 37 11.86 18.23 -1.62
N ASN A 38 11.40 19.46 -1.83
CA ASN A 38 11.95 20.65 -1.17
C ASN A 38 11.66 20.63 0.35
N ILE A 39 10.45 20.25 0.76
CA ILE A 39 10.08 20.07 2.18
C ILE A 39 11.00 19.05 2.84
N THR A 40 11.23 17.91 2.19
CA THR A 40 12.09 16.85 2.72
C THR A 40 13.52 17.35 2.89
N THR A 41 14.01 18.13 1.93
CA THR A 41 15.33 18.74 1.97
C THR A 41 15.44 19.78 3.09
N LEU A 42 14.42 20.63 3.28
CA LEU A 42 14.35 21.57 4.41
C LEU A 42 14.38 20.83 5.76
N LYS A 43 13.61 19.75 5.92
CA LYS A 43 13.63 18.92 7.13
C LYS A 43 15.00 18.30 7.38
N TYR A 44 15.67 17.83 6.33
CA TYR A 44 17.02 17.29 6.42
C TYR A 44 18.05 18.34 6.84
N LEU A 45 18.00 19.55 6.25
CA LEU A 45 18.88 20.65 6.61
C LEU A 45 18.68 21.12 8.06
N THR A 46 17.44 21.12 8.53
CA THR A 46 17.08 21.50 9.91
C THR A 46 17.74 20.60 10.95
N ARG A 47 18.01 19.31 10.63
CA ARG A 47 18.75 18.40 11.52
C ARG A 47 20.20 18.83 11.77
N LYS A 48 20.78 19.67 10.90
CA LYS A 48 22.14 20.20 11.04
C LYS A 48 22.20 21.44 11.95
N ILE A 49 21.06 21.94 12.43
CA ILE A 49 21.00 23.02 13.42
C ILE A 49 21.37 22.45 14.79
N THR A 50 22.44 22.99 15.38
CA THR A 50 22.98 22.56 16.67
C THR A 50 22.12 23.00 17.84
N ASP A 51 21.47 24.16 17.72
CA ASP A 51 20.52 24.69 18.70
C ASP A 51 19.19 23.92 18.63
N GLU A 52 18.88 23.21 19.71
CA GLU A 52 17.74 22.30 19.78
C GLU A 52 16.38 23.03 19.81
N GLU A 53 16.33 24.22 20.42
CA GLU A 53 15.14 25.06 20.48
C GLU A 53 14.86 25.67 19.09
N LEU A 54 15.90 26.21 18.45
CA LEU A 54 15.82 26.74 17.09
C LEU A 54 15.48 25.65 16.07
N ARG A 55 16.06 24.45 16.23
CA ARG A 55 15.74 23.27 15.41
C ARG A 55 14.27 22.90 15.53
N SER A 56 13.76 22.77 16.75
CA SER A 56 12.35 22.42 17.01
C SER A 56 11.40 23.47 16.43
N LYS A 57 11.69 24.75 16.62
CA LYS A 57 10.89 25.87 16.09
C LYS A 57 10.87 25.91 14.56
N THR A 58 12.01 25.63 13.93
CA THR A 58 12.15 25.61 12.47
C THR A 58 11.45 24.40 11.86
N LEU A 59 11.53 23.23 12.50
CA LEU A 59 10.87 22.02 12.05
C LEU A 59 9.35 22.16 12.14
N LYS A 60 8.83 22.74 13.24
CA LYS A 60 7.41 23.11 13.37
C LYS A 60 6.94 24.08 12.27
N ARG A 61 7.77 25.07 11.90
CA ARG A 61 7.45 25.98 10.79
C ARG A 61 7.37 25.28 9.44
N ILE A 62 8.28 24.34 9.17
CA ILE A 62 8.24 23.53 7.94
C ILE A 62 7.00 22.62 7.93
N ASP A 63 6.62 22.06 9.07
CA ASP A 63 5.41 21.24 9.17
C ASP A 63 4.13 22.06 8.95
N MET A 64 4.08 23.31 9.43
CA MET A 64 2.96 24.22 9.17
C MET A 64 2.83 24.58 7.69
N LEU A 65 3.94 24.74 6.97
CA LEU A 65 3.95 24.94 5.51
C LEU A 65 3.31 23.76 4.74
N CYS A 66 3.35 22.55 5.30
CA CYS A 66 2.70 21.36 4.72
C CYS A 66 1.19 21.29 5.00
N ALA A 67 0.73 21.82 6.12
CA ALA A 67 -0.61 21.57 6.66
C ALA A 67 -1.61 22.68 6.35
N GLU A 68 -1.19 23.95 6.37
CA GLU A 68 -2.08 25.12 6.23
C GLU A 68 -1.37 26.24 5.45
N PRO A 69 -1.41 26.23 4.10
CA PRO A 69 -0.78 27.26 3.28
C PRO A 69 -1.46 28.65 3.43
N GLU A 70 -2.70 28.71 3.92
CA GLU A 70 -3.47 29.96 4.06
C GLU A 70 -3.04 30.86 5.23
N VAL A 71 -2.30 30.33 6.22
CA VAL A 71 -1.91 31.08 7.44
C VAL A 71 -0.49 31.65 7.34
N PHE A 72 0.22 31.38 6.24
CA PHE A 72 1.55 31.95 6.05
C PHE A 72 1.42 33.42 5.59
N GLU A 73 1.44 34.35 6.55
CA GLU A 73 1.45 35.79 6.26
C GLU A 73 2.61 36.14 5.30
N MET A 74 2.26 36.31 4.03
CA MET A 74 3.11 36.70 2.91
C MET A 74 3.61 38.16 2.99
N ASN A 75 3.74 38.74 4.18
CA ASN A 75 4.02 40.17 4.33
C ASN A 75 5.52 40.52 4.29
N GLU A 76 6.45 39.57 4.44
CA GLU A 76 7.89 39.88 4.46
C GLU A 76 8.68 39.49 3.21
N VAL A 77 8.15 38.65 2.32
CA VAL A 77 8.93 38.06 1.20
C VAL A 77 8.91 38.93 -0.06
N ARG A 78 7.98 39.89 -0.18
CA ARG A 78 7.78 40.65 -1.43
C ARG A 78 8.82 41.75 -1.71
N ASN A 79 9.72 42.06 -0.76
CA ASN A 79 10.54 43.28 -0.82
C ASN A 79 12.08 43.10 -0.80
N ARG A 80 12.65 41.97 -1.23
CA ARG A 80 14.11 41.88 -1.42
C ARG A 80 14.55 41.19 -2.72
N ALA A 81 14.81 42.07 -3.68
CA ALA A 81 15.87 42.05 -4.69
C ALA A 81 15.82 41.01 -5.83
N PRO A 82 15.85 41.47 -7.10
CA PRO A 82 16.17 40.64 -8.25
C PRO A 82 17.68 40.42 -8.33
N GLY A 83 18.11 39.17 -8.38
CA GLY A 83 19.44 38.82 -8.85
C GLY A 83 20.29 38.06 -7.83
N ILE A 84 20.28 36.73 -7.92
CA ILE A 84 21.43 35.92 -7.50
C ILE A 84 21.64 34.84 -8.57
N ARG A 85 22.49 35.17 -9.55
CA ARG A 85 23.23 34.17 -10.33
C ARG A 85 24.45 33.77 -9.50
N LYS A 86 24.46 32.51 -9.06
CA LYS A 86 25.62 31.58 -8.98
C LYS A 86 25.18 30.37 -8.14
N SER A 87 24.54 29.39 -8.78
CA SER A 87 24.41 28.06 -8.18
C SER A 87 25.81 27.46 -8.07
N SER A 88 26.10 26.83 -6.93
CA SER A 88 27.30 26.00 -6.81
C SER A 88 26.99 24.66 -7.46
N GLU A 89 27.92 24.11 -8.27
CA GLU A 89 27.77 22.79 -8.91
C GLU A 89 27.36 21.69 -7.92
N PHE A 90 27.72 21.84 -6.65
CA PHE A 90 27.40 20.89 -5.59
C PHE A 90 25.92 20.89 -5.21
N SER A 91 25.27 22.06 -5.23
CA SER A 91 23.84 22.22 -4.96
C SER A 91 23.01 21.57 -6.06
N ASP A 92 23.34 21.86 -7.32
CA ASP A 92 22.69 21.28 -8.50
C ASP A 92 22.89 19.75 -8.59
N ARG A 93 23.95 19.22 -7.97
CA ARG A 93 24.21 17.77 -7.93
C ARG A 93 23.33 17.07 -6.89
N ILE A 94 23.19 17.66 -5.71
CA ILE A 94 22.34 17.14 -4.64
C ILE A 94 20.87 17.14 -5.08
N GLU A 95 20.40 18.24 -5.68
CA GLU A 95 19.03 18.34 -6.17
C GLU A 95 18.73 17.28 -7.25
N ARG A 96 19.64 17.10 -8.22
CA ARG A 96 19.49 16.07 -9.25
C ARG A 96 19.49 14.66 -8.68
N ASP A 97 20.34 14.38 -7.70
CA ASP A 97 20.40 13.06 -7.07
C ASP A 97 19.12 12.76 -6.27
N ILE A 98 18.63 13.73 -5.49
CA ILE A 98 17.37 13.59 -4.75
C ILE A 98 16.21 13.37 -5.72
N LEU A 99 16.08 14.20 -6.77
CA LEU A 99 15.04 14.04 -7.79
C LEU A 99 15.10 12.65 -8.45
N LYS A 100 16.31 12.17 -8.75
CA LYS A 100 16.52 10.84 -9.34
C LYS A 100 16.10 9.72 -8.40
N TYR A 101 16.45 9.82 -7.11
CA TYR A 101 16.06 8.80 -6.12
C TYR A 101 14.56 8.83 -5.82
N THR A 102 13.94 10.01 -5.75
CA THR A 102 12.49 10.15 -5.58
C THR A 102 11.73 9.54 -6.76
N LYS A 103 12.15 9.81 -8.01
CA LYS A 103 11.56 9.16 -9.20
C LYS A 103 11.70 7.64 -9.17
N ARG A 104 12.87 7.13 -8.76
CA ARG A 104 13.09 5.67 -8.61
C ARG A 104 12.22 5.07 -7.52
N LEU A 105 12.07 5.76 -6.38
CA LEU A 105 11.24 5.31 -5.28
C LEU A 105 9.77 5.26 -5.69
N HIS A 106 9.28 6.31 -6.36
CA HIS A 106 7.92 6.38 -6.87
C HIS A 106 7.63 5.23 -7.86
N GLY A 107 8.58 4.95 -8.77
CA GLY A 107 8.49 3.79 -9.66
C GLY A 107 8.35 2.46 -8.91
N LYS A 108 9.18 2.24 -7.88
CA LYS A 108 9.11 1.04 -7.04
C LYS A 108 7.80 0.93 -6.25
N VAL A 109 7.25 2.05 -5.77
CA VAL A 109 5.96 2.07 -5.08
C VAL A 109 4.85 1.68 -6.04
N LYS A 110 4.89 2.18 -7.28
CA LYS A 110 3.93 1.80 -8.32
C LYS A 110 4.01 0.31 -8.65
N GLU A 111 5.20 -0.23 -8.89
CA GLU A 111 5.41 -1.67 -9.13
C GLU A 111 4.91 -2.52 -7.95
N PHE A 112 5.16 -2.07 -6.71
CA PHE A 112 4.67 -2.74 -5.51
C PHE A 112 3.13 -2.75 -5.44
N MET A 113 2.47 -1.61 -5.71
CA MET A 113 1.01 -1.54 -5.73
C MET A 113 0.41 -2.44 -6.81
N GLU A 114 1.00 -2.47 -8.01
CA GLU A 114 0.56 -3.37 -9.09
C GLU A 114 0.71 -4.84 -8.68
N SER A 115 1.83 -5.22 -8.04
CA SER A 115 2.03 -6.58 -7.52
C SER A 115 1.00 -6.95 -6.45
N VAL A 116 0.68 -6.02 -5.54
CA VAL A 116 -0.33 -6.25 -4.49
C VAL A 116 -1.73 -6.43 -5.09
N ASP A 117 -2.08 -5.68 -6.14
CA ASP A 117 -3.36 -5.85 -6.83
C ASP A 117 -3.46 -7.23 -7.52
N VAL A 118 -2.36 -7.69 -8.15
CA VAL A 118 -2.27 -9.04 -8.73
C VAL A 118 -2.43 -10.11 -7.65
N ASP A 119 -1.70 -10.00 -6.54
CA ASP A 119 -1.78 -10.94 -5.42
C ASP A 119 -3.20 -10.97 -4.83
N SER A 120 -3.86 -9.82 -4.72
CA SER A 120 -5.25 -9.72 -4.25
C SER A 120 -6.21 -10.49 -5.16
N LYS A 121 -6.06 -10.35 -6.49
CA LYS A 121 -6.84 -11.11 -7.47
C LYS A 121 -6.61 -12.62 -7.35
N VAL A 122 -5.35 -13.05 -7.21
CA VAL A 122 -5.01 -14.46 -7.03
C VAL A 122 -5.63 -15.01 -5.73
N LEU A 123 -5.56 -14.27 -4.62
CA LEU A 123 -6.20 -14.65 -3.37
C LEU A 123 -7.72 -14.76 -3.51
N GLY A 124 -8.36 -13.87 -4.27
CA GLY A 124 -9.77 -13.98 -4.63
C GLY A 124 -10.08 -15.29 -5.37
N GLU A 125 -9.31 -15.62 -6.41
CA GLU A 125 -9.48 -16.88 -7.16
C GLU A 125 -9.25 -18.12 -6.31
N VAL A 126 -8.24 -18.11 -5.43
CA VAL A 126 -7.95 -19.21 -4.51
C VAL A 126 -9.09 -19.39 -3.53
N THR A 127 -9.63 -18.30 -2.98
CA THR A 127 -10.77 -18.32 -2.07
C THR A 127 -12.02 -18.89 -2.75
N ASP A 128 -12.29 -18.48 -3.98
CA ASP A 128 -13.41 -18.99 -4.78
C ASP A 128 -13.26 -20.47 -5.11
N LYS A 129 -12.06 -20.92 -5.48
CA LYS A 129 -11.75 -22.34 -5.72
C LYS A 129 -11.90 -23.16 -4.45
N MET A 130 -11.41 -22.64 -3.32
CA MET A 130 -11.53 -23.30 -2.02
C MET A 130 -12.98 -23.42 -1.58
N SER A 131 -13.78 -22.35 -1.75
CA SER A 131 -15.21 -22.35 -1.46
C SER A 131 -15.96 -23.37 -2.32
N ARG A 132 -15.72 -23.40 -3.63
CA ARG A 132 -16.29 -24.42 -4.53
C ARG A 132 -15.89 -25.84 -4.15
N ASN A 133 -14.63 -26.07 -3.79
CA ASN A 133 -14.15 -27.38 -3.35
C ASN A 133 -14.78 -27.81 -2.02
N LEU A 134 -14.91 -26.90 -1.05
CA LEU A 134 -15.59 -27.18 0.22
C LEU A 134 -17.07 -27.52 -0.01
N MET A 135 -17.75 -26.77 -0.88
CA MET A 135 -19.14 -27.01 -1.23
C MET A 135 -19.31 -28.37 -1.91
N GLY A 136 -18.49 -28.69 -2.92
CA GLY A 136 -18.50 -30.01 -3.57
C GLY A 136 -18.14 -31.17 -2.64
N THR A 137 -17.22 -30.96 -1.70
CA THR A 137 -16.87 -31.97 -0.68
C THR A 137 -18.04 -32.19 0.29
N SER A 138 -18.73 -31.13 0.68
CA SER A 138 -19.91 -31.21 1.56
C SER A 138 -21.08 -31.95 0.90
N GLU A 139 -21.32 -31.72 -0.40
CA GLU A 139 -22.33 -32.44 -1.18
C GLU A 139 -21.96 -33.92 -1.34
N THR A 140 -20.69 -34.21 -1.59
CA THR A 140 -20.18 -35.58 -1.68
C THR A 140 -20.35 -36.32 -0.35
N LEU A 141 -19.98 -35.70 0.77
CA LEU A 141 -20.20 -36.22 2.12
C LEU A 141 -21.69 -36.47 2.42
N ARG A 142 -22.56 -35.53 2.03
CA ARG A 142 -24.01 -35.68 2.18
C ARG A 142 -24.54 -36.86 1.36
N SER A 143 -24.05 -37.03 0.13
CA SER A 143 -24.43 -38.14 -0.75
C SER A 143 -23.96 -39.50 -0.20
N LEU A 144 -22.74 -39.56 0.39
CA LEU A 144 -22.22 -40.75 1.05
C LEU A 144 -23.01 -41.11 2.30
N LYS A 145 -23.41 -40.12 3.11
CA LYS A 145 -24.26 -40.33 4.29
C LYS A 145 -25.65 -40.86 3.93
N LEU A 146 -26.24 -40.38 2.82
CA LEU A 146 -27.52 -40.87 2.29
C LEU A 146 -27.40 -42.30 1.72
N LYS A 147 -26.37 -42.58 0.92
CA LYS A 147 -26.12 -43.93 0.36
C LYS A 147 -25.78 -44.95 1.45
N GLY A 148 -24.97 -44.59 2.45
CA GLY A 148 -24.63 -45.46 3.58
C GLY A 148 -25.80 -45.78 4.50
N ARG A 149 -26.78 -44.88 4.62
CA ARG A 149 -28.00 -45.10 5.42
C ARG A 149 -29.03 -46.00 4.71
N ASN A 150 -28.96 -46.11 3.39
CA ASN A 150 -29.91 -46.86 2.56
C ASN A 150 -29.45 -48.30 2.24
N ILE A 151 -28.38 -48.80 2.87
CA ILE A 151 -28.04 -50.22 2.77
C ILE A 151 -29.05 -50.98 3.62
N PRO A 152 -29.92 -51.83 3.04
CA PRO A 152 -30.94 -52.55 3.80
C PRO A 152 -30.26 -53.72 4.51
N ALA A 153 -29.49 -53.44 5.56
CA ALA A 153 -28.81 -54.43 6.38
C ALA A 153 -29.78 -55.51 6.87
N LEU A 154 -31.04 -55.13 7.14
CA LEU A 154 -32.13 -56.04 7.47
C LEU A 154 -32.45 -57.02 6.32
N GLY A 155 -32.44 -56.55 5.07
CA GLY A 155 -32.73 -57.38 3.89
C GLY A 155 -31.62 -58.38 3.56
N ILE A 156 -30.36 -57.98 3.80
CA ILE A 156 -29.22 -58.88 3.66
C ILE A 156 -29.27 -59.95 4.77
N LEU A 157 -29.55 -59.54 6.01
CA LEU A 157 -29.67 -60.45 7.15
C LEU A 157 -30.79 -61.48 6.93
N THR A 158 -31.98 -61.04 6.48
CA THR A 158 -33.10 -61.95 6.21
C THR A 158 -32.82 -62.90 5.05
N SER A 159 -32.11 -62.46 4.01
CA SER A 159 -31.69 -63.32 2.89
C SER A 159 -30.74 -64.44 3.35
N VAL A 160 -29.74 -64.10 4.19
CA VAL A 160 -28.82 -65.10 4.76
C VAL A 160 -29.58 -66.09 5.64
N MET A 161 -30.47 -65.60 6.51
CA MET A 161 -31.31 -66.45 7.37
C MET A 161 -32.19 -67.41 6.56
N ALA A 162 -32.85 -66.92 5.51
CA ALA A 162 -33.67 -67.75 4.63
C ALA A 162 -32.84 -68.84 3.94
N THR A 163 -31.64 -68.51 3.48
CA THR A 163 -30.72 -69.49 2.86
C THR A 163 -30.33 -70.59 3.85
N PHE A 164 -30.03 -70.24 5.11
CA PHE A 164 -29.75 -71.20 6.17
C PHE A 164 -30.95 -72.09 6.47
N ILE A 165 -32.16 -71.54 6.53
CA ILE A 165 -33.39 -72.30 6.76
C ILE A 165 -33.60 -73.31 5.61
N VAL A 166 -33.52 -72.87 4.36
CA VAL A 166 -33.69 -73.74 3.19
C VAL A 166 -32.63 -74.85 3.20
N MET A 167 -31.36 -74.52 3.42
CA MET A 167 -30.29 -75.50 3.47
C MET A 167 -30.46 -76.50 4.62
N TYR A 168 -30.92 -76.05 5.79
CA TYR A 168 -31.26 -76.93 6.91
C TYR A 168 -32.38 -77.91 6.55
N PHE A 169 -33.44 -77.45 5.88
CA PHE A 169 -34.51 -78.31 5.41
C PHE A 169 -34.02 -79.33 4.39
N VAL A 170 -33.15 -78.93 3.44
CA VAL A 170 -32.54 -79.86 2.48
C VAL A 170 -31.71 -80.93 3.19
N ILE A 171 -30.85 -80.56 4.15
CA ILE A 171 -30.02 -81.55 4.87
C ILE A 171 -30.86 -82.50 5.74
N ARG A 172 -31.97 -82.01 6.32
CA ARG A 172 -32.76 -82.78 7.27
C ARG A 172 -33.83 -83.65 6.64
N PHE A 173 -34.35 -83.27 5.47
CA PHE A 173 -35.50 -83.94 4.84
C PHE A 173 -35.21 -84.54 3.46
N LEU A 174 -34.02 -84.33 2.92
CA LEU A 174 -33.51 -85.00 1.71
C LEU A 174 -32.46 -86.05 2.11
#